data_AF-A0A502VYN0-F1
#
_entry.id   AF-A0A502VYN0-F1
#
_cell.length_a   1.000
_cell.length_b   1.000
_cell.length_c   1.000
_cell.angle_alpha   90.00
_cell.angle_beta   90.00
_cell.angle_gamma   90.00
#
_symmetry.space_group_name_H-M   'P 1'
#
loop_
_entity.id
_entity.type
_entity.pdbx_description
1 polymer ?
#
loop_
_entity_poly.entity_id
_entity_poly.type
_entity_poly.pdbx_seq_one_letter_code
_entity_poly.pdbx_strand_id
1 'polypeptide(L)'
;MTNNIELDSFSGSLNEHSASSEHGDQASPAEIRVAQANSTQQAAPAASEPVPVDVGGGAPVKPEAPAEAKTLPAAAPHEYVADASHVVRLPANASIDNIKVDGQNLVLEQADGSVIVIKDGALNVPTFIIGDVEVPRVALLAALEASHVDVAFGADGSISAGPGGSNSSAGGDFSVPPGGIGDGFDLSALLPPTALQFGLLDRRELFPSIVDRPVSVVATSLLAPTEAASETGLDGNQTQSPGSDAPSNSETSGIGTISIDAPDGIGSIVINGVAVTGVGQQIPGQFGYLEIVSYNPSTGAIQYNYTVTESVTHPEHTNGFDPNDTVPDNFSITVTDVDGDSASTTFAVAIVDDVPTAVADTDSVTEDGVTVADGNVITASGGADANVTDGVADVKGADGATVTGVEAGTVTSASGHVGSAVAGSYGSITIDADGHYSYTLNNGAAAVQALTTGQHLTDTFTYTLTDGDGDTSTTTVEITINGTNDVPQVVVDQGNPAGAHDQVYEAGLAAGSAAGDGSTVATGTFTV
;
A
#
# COMPACT_ATOMS: atom_id res chain seq x y z
N MET A 1 -13.23 38.71 -54.10
CA MET A 1 -12.09 37.86 -53.71
C MET A 1 -12.67 36.59 -53.13
N THR A 2 -12.41 35.49 -53.81
CA THR A 2 -12.77 34.11 -53.49
C THR A 2 -12.12 33.65 -52.19
N ASN A 3 -12.82 32.79 -51.43
CA ASN A 3 -12.44 31.37 -51.32
C ASN A 3 -13.57 30.57 -50.66
N ASN A 4 -14.02 29.55 -51.41
CA ASN A 4 -14.81 28.39 -50.99
C ASN A 4 -13.96 27.47 -50.11
N ILE A 5 -14.61 26.69 -49.23
CA ILE A 5 -14.40 25.23 -49.10
C ILE A 5 -15.79 24.61 -48.88
N GLU A 6 -16.22 23.79 -49.84
CA GLU A 6 -17.27 22.76 -49.72
C GLU A 6 -16.58 21.43 -49.43
N LEU A 7 -17.22 20.54 -48.67
CA LEU A 7 -17.05 19.08 -48.69
C LEU A 7 -18.36 18.49 -48.12
N ASP A 8 -19.30 18.15 -48.99
CA ASP A 8 -19.55 16.83 -49.60
C ASP A 8 -20.27 15.85 -48.67
N SER A 9 -21.55 15.64 -49.00
CA SER A 9 -22.45 14.67 -48.41
C SER A 9 -23.04 13.83 -49.53
N PHE A 10 -22.63 12.57 -49.66
CA PHE A 10 -23.34 11.57 -50.45
C PHE A 10 -23.11 10.13 -49.98
N SER A 11 -24.25 9.48 -49.72
CA SER A 11 -24.64 8.09 -50.05
C SER A 11 -24.09 6.86 -49.32
N GLY A 12 -25.05 6.04 -48.87
CA GLY A 12 -24.84 4.61 -48.63
C GLY A 12 -26.06 3.85 -48.10
N SER A 13 -27.23 3.96 -48.74
CA SER A 13 -28.36 3.05 -48.51
C SER A 13 -28.16 1.73 -49.26
N LEU A 14 -28.33 0.57 -48.60
CA LEU A 14 -28.65 -0.73 -49.24
C LEU A 14 -29.22 -1.76 -48.24
N ASN A 15 -30.49 -2.09 -48.45
CA ASN A 15 -31.25 -3.34 -48.26
C ASN A 15 -30.89 -4.40 -47.18
N GLU A 16 -31.87 -4.63 -46.30
CA GLU A 16 -32.78 -5.80 -46.26
C GLU A 16 -32.20 -7.20 -46.56
N HIS A 17 -32.19 -8.08 -45.55
CA HIS A 17 -32.74 -9.44 -45.69
C HIS A 17 -33.25 -9.98 -44.35
N SER A 18 -34.54 -10.30 -44.34
CA SER A 18 -35.28 -11.00 -43.29
C SER A 18 -34.83 -12.46 -43.12
N ALA A 19 -34.82 -12.93 -41.87
CA ALA A 19 -35.12 -14.33 -41.54
C ALA A 19 -35.84 -14.38 -40.19
N SER A 20 -37.11 -14.78 -40.26
CA SER A 20 -38.00 -15.10 -39.14
C SER A 20 -37.70 -16.50 -38.59
N SER A 21 -37.74 -16.64 -37.27
CA SER A 21 -38.22 -17.85 -36.59
C SER A 21 -38.62 -17.53 -35.15
N GLU A 22 -39.91 -17.70 -34.89
CA GLU A 22 -40.53 -17.77 -33.57
C GLU A 22 -40.09 -19.05 -32.83
N HIS A 23 -39.75 -18.95 -31.54
CA HIS A 23 -40.42 -19.66 -30.43
C HIS A 23 -39.65 -19.49 -29.11
N GLY A 24 -40.39 -19.19 -28.02
CA GLY A 24 -40.10 -19.76 -26.69
C GLY A 24 -39.74 -18.77 -25.59
N ASP A 25 -40.74 -18.45 -24.76
CA ASP A 25 -40.65 -18.15 -23.33
C ASP A 25 -39.34 -18.58 -22.63
N GLN A 26 -38.81 -17.74 -21.72
CA GLN A 26 -38.51 -18.08 -20.31
C GLN A 26 -37.73 -16.94 -19.60
N ALA A 27 -38.41 -16.33 -18.62
CA ALA A 27 -38.00 -15.86 -17.29
C ALA A 27 -36.60 -15.26 -17.01
N SER A 28 -36.63 -14.04 -16.44
CA SER A 28 -35.59 -13.40 -15.62
C SER A 28 -35.15 -14.27 -14.42
N PRO A 29 -33.89 -14.17 -13.96
CA PRO A 29 -33.50 -14.69 -12.66
C PRO A 29 -33.79 -13.67 -11.55
N ALA A 30 -34.60 -14.10 -10.59
CA ALA A 30 -34.83 -13.43 -9.31
C ALA A 30 -33.71 -13.77 -8.33
N GLU A 31 -33.20 -12.74 -7.64
CA GLU A 31 -32.33 -12.86 -6.47
C GLU A 31 -33.12 -13.38 -5.27
N ILE A 32 -32.57 -14.40 -4.61
CA ILE A 32 -33.11 -14.99 -3.39
C ILE A 32 -32.43 -14.30 -2.19
N ARG A 33 -33.20 -13.54 -1.43
CA ARG A 33 -32.89 -13.17 -0.03
C ARG A 33 -33.23 -14.34 0.88
N VAL A 34 -32.31 -14.72 1.78
CA VAL A 34 -32.63 -15.49 2.98
C VAL A 34 -32.04 -14.79 4.21
N ALA A 35 -32.91 -14.56 5.18
CA ALA A 35 -32.68 -13.89 6.45
C ALA A 35 -31.80 -14.71 7.40
N GLN A 36 -31.03 -14.02 8.25
CA GLN A 36 -30.48 -14.60 9.47
C GLN A 36 -30.63 -13.62 10.65
N ALA A 37 -31.12 -14.18 11.76
CA ALA A 37 -31.63 -13.47 12.93
C ALA A 37 -30.52 -13.06 13.93
N ASN A 38 -30.74 -11.92 14.58
CA ASN A 38 -30.00 -11.43 15.74
C ASN A 38 -30.15 -12.35 16.96
N SER A 39 -29.06 -12.53 17.71
CA SER A 39 -29.14 -12.66 19.17
C SER A 39 -27.89 -12.08 19.84
N THR A 40 -28.17 -11.26 20.85
CA THR A 40 -27.28 -10.54 21.77
C THR A 40 -26.62 -11.47 22.81
N GLN A 41 -25.33 -11.26 23.16
CA GLN A 41 -24.82 -11.12 24.55
C GLN A 41 -23.28 -11.25 24.67
N GLN A 42 -22.66 -10.12 25.04
CA GLN A 42 -21.60 -9.82 26.03
C GLN A 42 -20.54 -10.87 26.53
N ALA A 43 -19.39 -10.33 26.97
CA ALA A 43 -18.03 -10.87 26.96
C ALA A 43 -17.46 -11.58 28.22
N ALA A 44 -16.46 -12.46 27.96
CA ALA A 44 -15.20 -12.83 28.68
C ALA A 44 -15.23 -13.50 30.08
N PRO A 45 -14.20 -14.28 30.55
CA PRO A 45 -12.79 -14.37 30.08
C PRO A 45 -12.15 -15.80 30.01
N ALA A 46 -10.83 -15.81 29.71
CA ALA A 46 -9.93 -16.92 29.34
C ALA A 46 -9.61 -18.00 30.39
N ALA A 47 -9.25 -19.22 29.93
CA ALA A 47 -8.37 -20.15 30.64
C ALA A 47 -7.78 -21.29 29.73
N SER A 48 -6.44 -21.33 29.71
CA SER A 48 -5.55 -22.50 29.87
C SER A 48 -5.52 -23.66 28.85
N GLU A 49 -4.32 -23.83 28.30
CA GLU A 49 -3.72 -24.92 27.52
C GLU A 49 -3.82 -26.32 28.20
N PRO A 50 -3.94 -27.44 27.44
CA PRO A 50 -3.99 -28.77 28.03
C PRO A 50 -2.61 -29.44 28.15
N VAL A 51 -2.37 -30.02 29.34
CA VAL A 51 -1.22 -30.86 29.73
C VAL A 51 -1.35 -32.29 29.15
N PRO A 52 -0.27 -32.94 28.68
CA PRO A 52 -0.29 -34.36 28.27
C PRO A 52 -0.28 -35.32 29.47
N VAL A 53 -1.03 -36.42 29.36
CA VAL A 53 -1.10 -37.52 30.35
C VAL A 53 -0.01 -38.57 30.11
N ASP A 54 0.72 -38.91 31.18
CA ASP A 54 1.73 -39.98 31.29
C ASP A 54 1.08 -41.31 31.72
N VAL A 55 1.48 -42.41 31.05
CA VAL A 55 1.44 -43.78 31.61
C VAL A 55 2.64 -44.62 31.12
N GLY A 56 3.80 -44.44 31.76
CA GLY A 56 4.51 -45.52 32.47
C GLY A 56 5.33 -46.58 31.70
N GLY A 57 6.67 -46.52 31.89
CA GLY A 57 7.41 -47.62 32.53
C GLY A 57 8.30 -48.55 31.67
N GLY A 58 9.58 -48.18 31.48
CA GLY A 58 10.64 -49.10 31.05
C GLY A 58 12.02 -48.42 30.99
N ALA A 59 12.85 -48.61 32.02
CA ALA A 59 14.18 -48.00 32.18
C ALA A 59 15.29 -48.78 31.39
N PRO A 60 16.55 -48.29 31.34
CA PRO A 60 17.22 -47.84 30.12
C PRO A 60 18.25 -48.85 29.56
N VAL A 61 18.44 -48.89 28.24
CA VAL A 61 19.55 -49.64 27.63
C VAL A 61 20.62 -48.66 27.11
N LYS A 62 21.80 -48.81 27.70
CA LYS A 62 23.08 -48.12 27.45
C LYS A 62 23.63 -48.46 26.05
N PRO A 63 24.26 -47.53 25.32
CA PRO A 63 24.92 -47.84 24.04
C PRO A 63 26.19 -48.67 24.28
N GLU A 64 26.30 -49.80 23.60
CA GLU A 64 27.46 -50.69 23.66
C GLU A 64 28.45 -50.35 22.54
N ALA A 65 29.73 -50.28 22.92
CA ALA A 65 30.88 -49.98 22.07
C ALA A 65 31.30 -51.23 21.25
N PRO A 66 32.10 -51.08 20.17
CA PRO A 66 32.16 -52.01 19.06
C PRO A 66 32.95 -53.29 19.36
N ALA A 67 32.54 -54.39 18.72
CA ALA A 67 33.24 -55.67 18.78
C ALA A 67 34.58 -55.64 18.03
N GLU A 68 35.60 -56.20 18.66
CA GLU A 68 36.96 -56.37 18.16
C GLU A 68 37.05 -57.24 16.89
N ALA A 69 38.01 -56.87 16.05
CA ALA A 69 38.31 -57.45 14.75
C ALA A 69 38.80 -58.91 14.81
N LYS A 70 38.30 -59.73 13.89
CA LYS A 70 39.00 -60.95 13.43
C LYS A 70 39.87 -60.57 12.23
N THR A 71 41.17 -60.78 12.37
CA THR A 71 42.20 -60.67 11.33
C THR A 71 41.90 -61.59 10.13
N LEU A 72 41.76 -61.00 8.95
CA LEU A 72 41.79 -61.67 7.64
C LEU A 72 43.24 -61.69 7.09
N PRO A 73 43.62 -62.63 6.21
CA PRO A 73 45.00 -62.80 5.75
C PRO A 73 45.42 -61.63 4.84
N ALA A 74 46.70 -61.24 4.92
CA ALA A 74 47.31 -60.22 4.08
C ALA A 74 47.00 -60.43 2.58
N ALA A 75 46.24 -59.50 2.00
CA ALA A 75 45.97 -59.45 0.57
C ALA A 75 47.23 -59.00 -0.18
N ALA A 76 47.47 -59.59 -1.35
CA ALA A 76 48.60 -59.25 -2.22
C ALA A 76 48.59 -57.74 -2.58
N PRO A 77 49.77 -57.11 -2.77
CA PRO A 77 49.85 -55.70 -3.12
C PRO A 77 49.17 -55.45 -4.47
N HIS A 78 48.24 -54.50 -4.50
CA HIS A 78 47.61 -54.05 -5.73
C HIS A 78 48.45 -52.90 -6.29
N GLU A 79 48.99 -53.09 -7.50
CA GLU A 79 49.76 -52.07 -8.20
C GLU A 79 48.83 -51.16 -9.01
N TYR A 80 48.98 -49.85 -8.85
CA TYR A 80 48.26 -48.81 -9.56
C TYR A 80 49.25 -47.96 -10.35
N VAL A 81 48.82 -47.47 -11.51
CA VAL A 81 49.57 -46.54 -12.35
C VAL A 81 48.67 -45.34 -12.60
N ALA A 82 49.22 -44.13 -12.52
CA ALA A 82 48.47 -42.93 -12.89
C ALA A 82 48.08 -42.98 -14.38
N ASP A 83 46.87 -42.51 -14.70
CA ASP A 83 46.43 -42.39 -16.08
C ASP A 83 47.14 -41.23 -16.80
N ALA A 84 46.83 -41.02 -18.09
CA ALA A 84 47.41 -39.95 -18.89
C ALA A 84 47.11 -38.53 -18.34
N SER A 85 46.11 -38.40 -17.47
CA SER A 85 45.74 -37.16 -16.77
C SER A 85 46.39 -37.04 -15.40
N HIS A 86 47.33 -37.93 -15.05
CA HIS A 86 47.99 -38.00 -13.75
C HIS A 86 47.00 -38.19 -12.59
N VAL A 87 45.96 -39.00 -12.80
CA VAL A 87 44.97 -39.36 -11.77
C VAL A 87 45.10 -40.85 -11.44
N VAL A 88 45.00 -41.18 -10.14
CA VAL A 88 44.94 -42.56 -9.64
C VAL A 88 43.61 -42.77 -8.92
N ARG A 89 42.86 -43.79 -9.35
CA ARG A 89 41.58 -44.18 -8.74
C ARG A 89 41.80 -45.35 -7.79
N LEU A 90 41.66 -45.08 -6.50
CA LEU A 90 41.81 -46.05 -5.43
C LEU A 90 40.43 -46.56 -4.98
N PRO A 91 40.35 -47.79 -4.43
CA PRO A 91 39.12 -48.31 -3.83
C PRO A 91 38.56 -47.38 -2.75
N ALA A 92 37.24 -47.37 -2.54
CA ALA A 92 36.57 -46.49 -1.57
C ALA A 92 37.04 -46.71 -0.11
N ASN A 93 37.69 -47.84 0.20
CA ASN A 93 38.25 -48.15 1.50
C ASN A 93 39.75 -47.84 1.63
N ALA A 94 40.38 -47.22 0.63
CA ALA A 94 41.79 -46.82 0.71
C ALA A 94 41.96 -45.58 1.59
N SER A 95 42.97 -45.59 2.47
CA SER A 95 43.45 -44.44 3.24
C SER A 95 44.81 -43.96 2.72
N ILE A 96 45.01 -42.65 2.83
CA ILE A 96 46.24 -41.92 2.47
C ILE A 96 47.06 -41.52 3.70
N ASP A 97 46.65 -41.91 4.91
CA ASP A 97 47.23 -41.38 6.15
C ASP A 97 48.66 -41.90 6.42
N ASN A 98 49.04 -43.02 5.80
CA ASN A 98 50.34 -43.67 5.97
C ASN A 98 50.98 -43.92 4.60
N ILE A 99 51.41 -42.82 3.95
CA ILE A 99 52.11 -42.85 2.65
C ILE A 99 53.61 -42.95 2.88
N LYS A 100 54.26 -43.86 2.17
CA LYS A 100 55.71 -44.02 2.15
C LYS A 100 56.23 -43.89 0.73
N VAL A 101 57.50 -43.51 0.61
CA VAL A 101 58.22 -43.51 -0.68
C VAL A 101 59.11 -44.75 -0.73
N ASP A 102 58.92 -45.59 -1.74
CA ASP A 102 59.80 -46.72 -2.03
C ASP A 102 60.35 -46.58 -3.45
N GLY A 103 61.61 -46.12 -3.54
CA GLY A 103 62.24 -45.76 -4.80
C GLY A 103 61.48 -44.64 -5.51
N GLN A 104 60.89 -44.96 -6.66
CA GLN A 104 60.07 -44.04 -7.47
C GLN A 104 58.57 -44.16 -7.18
N ASN A 105 58.15 -45.09 -6.32
CA ASN A 105 56.75 -45.40 -6.08
C ASN A 105 56.24 -44.75 -4.80
N LEU A 106 54.94 -44.45 -4.76
CA LEU A 106 54.24 -44.19 -3.51
C LEU A 106 53.64 -45.49 -3.00
N VAL A 107 53.77 -45.73 -1.70
CA VAL A 107 53.30 -46.95 -1.04
C VAL A 107 52.34 -46.53 0.06
N LEU A 108 51.07 -46.90 -0.07
CA LEU A 108 50.03 -46.61 0.92
C LEU A 108 49.79 -47.87 1.76
N GLU A 109 50.13 -47.80 3.04
CA GLU A 109 49.91 -48.90 3.97
C GLU A 109 48.55 -48.73 4.66
N GLN A 110 47.67 -49.70 4.45
CA GLN A 110 46.29 -49.67 4.93
C GLN A 110 46.20 -50.20 6.37
N ALA A 111 45.16 -49.81 7.10
CA ALA A 111 44.94 -50.25 8.49
C ALA A 111 44.74 -51.77 8.63
N ASP A 112 44.34 -52.46 7.56
CA ASP A 112 44.19 -53.92 7.50
C ASP A 112 45.51 -54.65 7.16
N GLY A 113 46.62 -53.91 7.02
CA GLY A 113 47.94 -54.42 6.67
C GLY A 113 48.13 -54.68 5.17
N SER A 114 47.14 -54.37 4.32
CA SER A 114 47.32 -54.40 2.87
C SER A 114 48.15 -53.20 2.39
N VAL A 115 48.87 -53.39 1.28
CA VAL A 115 49.76 -52.38 0.71
C VAL A 115 49.32 -52.06 -0.71
N ILE A 116 49.12 -50.77 -0.98
CA ILE A 116 48.81 -50.25 -2.31
C ILE A 116 50.08 -49.59 -2.84
N VAL A 117 50.54 -49.98 -4.03
CA VAL A 117 51.74 -49.41 -4.66
C VAL A 117 51.34 -48.62 -5.88
N ILE A 118 51.65 -47.33 -5.89
CA ILE A 118 51.44 -46.43 -7.02
C ILE A 118 52.77 -46.27 -7.74
N LYS A 119 52.87 -46.85 -8.94
CA LYS A 119 54.09 -46.83 -9.75
C LYS A 119 54.42 -45.41 -10.18
N ASP A 120 55.70 -45.06 -10.05
CA ASP A 120 56.26 -43.75 -10.41
C ASP A 120 55.61 -42.53 -9.73
N GLY A 121 54.71 -42.76 -8.76
CA GLY A 121 53.94 -41.72 -8.09
C GLY A 121 54.79 -40.82 -7.19
N ALA A 122 56.01 -41.22 -6.82
CA ALA A 122 56.88 -40.38 -6.01
C ALA A 122 57.59 -39.31 -6.86
N LEU A 123 57.77 -39.55 -8.16
CA LEU A 123 58.40 -38.58 -9.06
C LEU A 123 57.42 -37.46 -9.45
N ASN A 124 56.16 -37.82 -9.67
CA ASN A 124 55.06 -36.88 -9.91
C ASN A 124 53.82 -37.37 -9.16
N VAL A 125 53.58 -36.80 -7.98
CA VAL A 125 52.46 -37.17 -7.09
C VAL A 125 51.14 -36.91 -7.82
N PRO A 126 50.38 -37.96 -8.16
CA PRO A 126 49.15 -37.81 -8.93
C PRO A 126 47.98 -37.38 -8.05
N THR A 127 46.90 -36.94 -8.67
CA THR A 127 45.64 -36.69 -7.97
C THR A 127 45.02 -38.03 -7.56
N PHE A 128 44.59 -38.15 -6.30
CA PHE A 128 43.92 -39.35 -5.82
C PHE A 128 42.40 -39.18 -5.84
N ILE A 129 41.71 -40.18 -6.37
CA ILE A 129 40.27 -40.33 -6.22
C ILE A 129 40.03 -41.61 -5.41
N ILE A 130 39.42 -41.49 -4.23
CA ILE A 130 39.10 -42.63 -3.36
C ILE A 130 37.62 -42.91 -3.52
N GLY A 131 37.28 -44.05 -4.14
CA GLY A 131 35.92 -44.31 -4.62
C GLY A 131 35.55 -43.32 -5.72
N ASP A 132 34.65 -42.39 -5.42
CA ASP A 132 34.19 -41.34 -6.34
C ASP A 132 34.57 -39.91 -5.87
N VAL A 133 35.35 -39.80 -4.79
CA VAL A 133 35.71 -38.51 -4.18
C VAL A 133 37.16 -38.18 -4.46
N GLU A 134 37.41 -37.02 -5.08
CA GLU A 134 38.75 -36.47 -5.24
C GLU A 134 39.30 -36.01 -3.89
N VAL A 135 40.52 -36.43 -3.57
CA VAL A 135 41.25 -35.96 -2.39
C VAL A 135 41.76 -34.55 -2.68
N PRO A 136 41.36 -33.54 -1.90
CA PRO A 136 41.87 -32.18 -2.08
C PRO A 136 43.40 -32.15 -1.94
N ARG A 137 44.06 -31.37 -2.80
CA ARG A 137 45.53 -31.28 -2.84
C ARG A 137 46.16 -30.90 -1.50
N VAL A 138 45.48 -30.05 -0.72
CA VAL A 138 45.90 -29.66 0.64
C VAL A 138 45.90 -30.86 1.59
N ALA A 139 44.90 -31.74 1.51
CA ALA A 139 44.82 -32.93 2.34
C ALA A 139 45.89 -33.95 1.96
N LEU A 140 46.18 -34.11 0.67
CA LEU A 140 47.25 -34.99 0.20
C LEU A 140 48.64 -34.52 0.67
N LEU A 141 48.92 -33.21 0.59
CA LEU A 141 50.16 -32.62 1.10
C LEU A 141 50.29 -32.82 2.61
N ALA A 142 49.22 -32.59 3.37
CA ALA A 142 49.21 -32.81 4.81
C ALA A 142 49.48 -34.28 5.18
N ALA A 143 48.95 -35.23 4.39
CA ALA A 143 49.18 -36.66 4.63
C ALA A 143 50.63 -37.09 4.33
N LEU A 144 51.25 -36.54 3.28
CA LEU A 144 52.67 -36.75 2.97
C LEU A 144 53.56 -36.18 4.08
N GLU A 145 53.29 -34.95 4.54
CA GLU A 145 54.03 -34.32 5.64
C GLU A 145 53.87 -35.10 6.95
N ALA A 146 52.65 -35.51 7.29
CA ALA A 146 52.37 -36.34 8.47
C ALA A 146 53.09 -37.70 8.43
N SER A 147 53.33 -38.24 7.24
CA SER A 147 54.08 -39.48 7.04
C SER A 147 55.60 -39.28 6.97
N HIS A 148 56.10 -38.07 7.27
CA HIS A 148 57.52 -37.69 7.15
C HIS A 148 58.06 -37.92 5.74
N VAL A 149 57.29 -37.58 4.72
CA VAL A 149 57.73 -37.59 3.32
C VAL A 149 58.07 -36.16 2.92
N ASP A 150 59.28 -35.94 2.41
CA ASP A 150 59.71 -34.62 1.93
C ASP A 150 59.02 -34.30 0.61
N VAL A 151 58.47 -33.10 0.48
CA VAL A 151 57.73 -32.68 -0.71
C VAL A 151 58.47 -31.55 -1.42
N ALA A 152 58.71 -31.70 -2.73
CA ALA A 152 59.30 -30.67 -3.57
C ALA A 152 58.38 -30.30 -4.73
N PHE A 153 58.25 -29.00 -4.99
CA PHE A 153 57.40 -28.45 -6.04
C PHE A 153 58.24 -28.10 -7.28
N GLY A 154 57.83 -28.62 -8.44
CA GLY A 154 58.40 -28.23 -9.73
C GLY A 154 57.93 -26.84 -10.16
N ALA A 155 58.71 -26.18 -11.03
CA ALA A 155 58.33 -24.88 -11.62
C ALA A 155 57.07 -24.97 -12.51
N ASP A 156 56.72 -26.18 -12.94
CA ASP A 156 55.51 -26.53 -13.68
C ASP A 156 54.31 -26.88 -12.78
N GLY A 157 54.46 -26.77 -11.46
CA GLY A 157 53.43 -27.10 -10.49
C GLY A 157 53.30 -28.61 -10.21
N SER A 158 54.21 -29.46 -10.70
CA SER A 158 54.32 -30.86 -10.30
C SER A 158 54.77 -30.99 -8.84
N ILE A 159 54.47 -32.14 -8.22
CA ILE A 159 54.92 -32.45 -6.86
C ILE A 159 55.77 -33.72 -6.92
N SER A 160 56.94 -33.70 -6.29
CA SER A 160 57.73 -34.91 -6.04
C SER A 160 57.81 -35.19 -4.54
N ALA A 161 57.82 -36.47 -4.20
CA ALA A 161 57.85 -36.99 -2.84
C ALA A 161 59.14 -37.78 -2.63
N GLY A 162 59.90 -37.47 -1.58
CA GLY A 162 61.17 -38.11 -1.24
C GLY A 162 61.14 -38.78 0.14
N PRO A 163 61.94 -39.85 0.37
CA PRO A 163 62.05 -40.47 1.68
C PRO A 163 62.59 -39.45 2.70
N GLY A 164 61.81 -39.12 3.73
CA GLY A 164 62.19 -38.11 4.72
C GLY A 164 63.47 -38.49 5.44
N GLY A 165 64.51 -37.67 5.23
CA GLY A 165 65.85 -38.02 5.68
C GLY A 165 66.96 -37.30 4.94
N SER A 166 67.00 -35.97 5.08
CA SER A 166 68.14 -35.09 4.80
C SER A 166 68.54 -34.86 3.32
N ASN A 167 68.49 -33.56 2.97
CA ASN A 167 69.32 -32.83 2.01
C ASN A 167 69.14 -33.15 0.52
N SER A 168 68.11 -32.58 -0.13
CA SER A 168 68.13 -32.38 -1.58
C SER A 168 68.01 -30.91 -1.92
N SER A 169 69.20 -30.30 -2.04
CA SER A 169 69.48 -29.11 -2.84
C SER A 169 68.80 -29.21 -4.20
N ALA A 170 68.07 -28.17 -4.62
CA ALA A 170 67.61 -28.02 -5.99
C ALA A 170 68.84 -28.10 -6.93
N GLY A 171 68.81 -29.04 -7.86
CA GLY A 171 69.95 -29.38 -8.72
C GLY A 171 70.51 -28.17 -9.48
N GLY A 172 71.73 -27.76 -9.10
CA GLY A 172 72.63 -27.01 -9.96
C GLY A 172 73.43 -27.99 -10.83
N ASP A 173 73.65 -27.63 -12.09
CA ASP A 173 74.56 -28.33 -13.00
C ASP A 173 76.02 -28.12 -12.53
N PHE A 174 76.66 -29.17 -12.01
CA PHE A 174 78.06 -29.18 -11.57
C PHE A 174 78.97 -29.94 -12.54
N SER A 175 78.69 -29.88 -13.83
CA SER A 175 79.57 -30.45 -14.87
C SER A 175 80.87 -29.66 -15.11
N VAL A 176 81.14 -28.60 -14.34
CA VAL A 176 82.40 -27.83 -14.40
C VAL A 176 83.21 -28.01 -13.11
N PRO A 177 84.49 -28.44 -13.18
CA PRO A 177 85.33 -28.57 -11.99
C PRO A 177 85.51 -27.21 -11.27
N PRO A 178 85.69 -27.19 -9.94
CA PRO A 178 85.78 -25.95 -9.17
C PRO A 178 87.03 -25.15 -9.59
N GLY A 179 86.84 -24.02 -10.27
CA GLY A 179 87.89 -23.05 -10.54
C GLY A 179 88.20 -22.23 -9.29
N GLY A 180 89.49 -22.09 -8.96
CA GLY A 180 89.97 -21.28 -7.84
C GLY A 180 89.62 -19.79 -7.99
N ILE A 181 89.39 -19.13 -6.85
CA ILE A 181 89.26 -17.67 -6.77
C ILE A 181 90.59 -17.04 -7.21
N GLY A 182 90.52 -16.19 -8.23
CA GLY A 182 91.55 -15.22 -8.58
C GLY A 182 92.66 -15.77 -9.46
N ASP A 183 92.43 -15.79 -10.77
CA ASP A 183 93.49 -15.60 -11.76
C ASP A 183 92.93 -14.87 -12.97
N GLY A 184 93.61 -13.78 -13.34
CA GLY A 184 93.13 -12.79 -14.28
C GLY A 184 93.19 -13.26 -15.73
N PHE A 185 92.18 -12.85 -16.50
CA PHE A 185 92.30 -12.73 -17.94
C PHE A 185 92.12 -11.28 -18.36
N ASP A 186 93.25 -10.81 -18.88
CA ASP A 186 93.51 -9.76 -19.85
C ASP A 186 92.39 -8.81 -20.30
N LEU A 187 92.81 -7.55 -20.25
CA LEU A 187 92.19 -6.35 -20.78
C LEU A 187 92.14 -6.42 -22.32
N SER A 188 91.01 -6.78 -22.92
CA SER A 188 90.64 -6.30 -24.28
C SER A 188 89.23 -6.71 -24.72
N ALA A 189 88.21 -6.48 -23.91
CA ALA A 189 86.82 -6.46 -24.39
C ALA A 189 85.89 -5.66 -23.46
N LEU A 190 86.28 -4.43 -23.10
CA LEU A 190 85.33 -3.51 -22.50
C LEU A 190 84.55 -2.82 -23.63
N LEU A 191 83.30 -3.26 -23.82
CA LEU A 191 82.25 -2.36 -24.30
C LEU A 191 82.19 -1.17 -23.31
N PRO A 192 82.03 0.09 -23.79
CA PRO A 192 81.83 1.21 -22.88
C PRO A 192 80.57 0.95 -22.04
N PRO A 193 80.50 1.44 -20.79
CA PRO A 193 79.40 1.15 -19.90
C PRO A 193 78.12 1.77 -20.45
N THR A 194 77.30 0.99 -21.16
CA THR A 194 75.87 1.23 -21.16
C THR A 194 75.39 0.94 -19.74
N ALA A 195 74.95 1.98 -19.06
CA ALA A 195 74.28 1.88 -17.79
C ALA A 195 73.15 0.85 -17.89
N LEU A 196 73.37 -0.34 -17.33
CA LEU A 196 72.28 -1.20 -16.91
C LEU A 196 71.69 -0.52 -15.67
N GLN A 197 70.87 0.48 -15.94
CA GLN A 197 69.85 0.91 -15.02
C GLN A 197 69.01 -0.33 -14.76
N PHE A 198 69.20 -0.97 -13.61
CA PHE A 198 68.15 -1.82 -13.07
C PHE A 198 66.93 -0.90 -13.03
N GLY A 199 65.95 -1.16 -13.91
CA GLY A 199 64.63 -0.61 -13.70
C GLY A 199 64.30 -0.94 -12.25
N LEU A 200 63.89 0.06 -11.48
CA LEU A 200 63.19 -0.19 -10.23
C LEU A 200 62.23 -1.33 -10.53
N LEU A 201 62.28 -2.41 -9.74
CA LEU A 201 61.24 -3.43 -9.81
C LEU A 201 59.94 -2.65 -9.76
N ASP A 202 59.20 -2.62 -10.87
CA ASP A 202 57.83 -2.15 -10.85
C ASP A 202 57.19 -3.05 -9.79
N ARG A 203 56.86 -2.46 -8.63
CA ARG A 203 55.95 -3.10 -7.70
C ARG A 203 54.64 -3.15 -8.46
N ARG A 204 54.47 -4.19 -9.26
CA ARG A 204 53.20 -4.52 -9.83
C ARG A 204 52.40 -5.05 -8.66
N GLU A 205 51.62 -4.18 -8.05
CA GLU A 205 50.67 -4.56 -7.04
C GLU A 205 49.74 -5.59 -7.69
N LEU A 206 49.89 -6.86 -7.29
CA LEU A 206 49.01 -7.96 -7.66
C LEU A 206 47.80 -7.99 -6.71
N PHE A 207 47.24 -6.83 -6.39
CA PHE A 207 45.85 -6.81 -6.01
C PHE A 207 45.10 -6.89 -7.34
N PRO A 208 44.33 -7.96 -7.64
CA PRO A 208 43.27 -7.77 -8.61
C PRO A 208 42.52 -6.54 -8.11
N SER A 209 42.44 -5.49 -8.94
CA SER A 209 41.53 -4.39 -8.66
C SER A 209 40.21 -5.06 -8.31
N ILE A 210 39.73 -4.90 -7.07
CA ILE A 210 38.35 -5.23 -6.75
C ILE A 210 37.58 -4.48 -7.82
N VAL A 211 36.84 -5.22 -8.65
CA VAL A 211 36.04 -4.61 -9.68
C VAL A 211 35.00 -3.83 -8.92
N ASP A 212 35.20 -2.53 -8.84
CA ASP A 212 34.26 -1.55 -8.29
C ASP A 212 32.92 -1.74 -9.02
N ARG A 213 31.90 -2.14 -8.26
CA ARG A 213 30.60 -2.49 -8.81
C ARG A 213 29.62 -1.38 -8.45
N PRO A 214 28.97 -0.75 -9.44
CA PRO A 214 28.12 0.39 -9.18
C PRO A 214 26.95 -0.01 -8.28
N VAL A 215 26.63 0.85 -7.31
CA VAL A 215 25.39 0.77 -6.53
C VAL A 215 24.18 1.08 -7.43
N SER A 216 23.05 0.43 -7.16
CA SER A 216 21.76 0.76 -7.78
C SER A 216 20.63 0.76 -6.76
N VAL A 217 19.63 1.59 -7.00
CA VAL A 217 18.44 1.74 -6.15
C VAL A 217 17.19 1.79 -7.01
N VAL A 218 16.18 1.02 -6.61
CA VAL A 218 14.85 1.00 -7.21
C VAL A 218 13.83 1.19 -6.10
N ALA A 219 12.95 2.17 -6.25
CA ALA A 219 11.84 2.41 -5.34
C ALA A 219 10.52 2.29 -6.11
N THR A 220 9.53 1.67 -5.49
CA THR A 220 8.17 1.56 -6.03
C THR A 220 7.43 2.86 -5.71
N SER A 221 6.86 3.52 -6.71
CA SER A 221 5.88 4.59 -6.50
C SER A 221 4.51 3.99 -6.19
N LEU A 222 3.78 4.61 -5.27
CA LEU A 222 2.44 4.19 -4.85
C LEU A 222 1.40 5.06 -5.55
N LEU A 223 1.02 4.69 -6.77
CA LEU A 223 0.19 5.51 -7.66
C LEU A 223 -1.16 4.86 -8.02
N ALA A 224 -1.38 3.61 -7.64
CA ALA A 224 -2.64 2.93 -7.88
C ALA A 224 -3.67 3.27 -6.79
N PRO A 225 -4.98 3.20 -7.06
CA PRO A 225 -6.01 3.56 -6.07
C PRO A 225 -5.93 2.75 -4.77
N THR A 226 -5.47 1.50 -4.81
CA THR A 226 -5.29 0.65 -3.62
C THR A 226 -3.96 0.85 -2.90
N GLU A 227 -3.09 1.69 -3.46
CA GLU A 227 -1.73 1.94 -3.00
C GLU A 227 -1.52 3.37 -2.54
N ALA A 228 -2.23 4.31 -3.17
CA ALA A 228 -2.18 5.73 -2.87
C ALA A 228 -2.60 6.03 -1.42
N ALA A 229 -2.15 7.17 -0.93
CA ALA A 229 -2.69 7.73 0.31
C ALA A 229 -4.01 8.43 0.01
N SER A 230 -4.92 8.43 0.96
CA SER A 230 -6.24 9.06 0.82
C SER A 230 -6.43 10.08 1.92
N GLU A 231 -7.06 11.20 1.58
CA GLU A 231 -7.41 12.25 2.53
C GLU A 231 -8.61 11.89 3.41
N THR A 232 -9.38 10.87 3.02
CA THR A 232 -10.58 10.38 3.72
C THR A 232 -10.31 10.06 5.20
N GLY A 233 -9.10 9.67 5.57
CA GLY A 233 -8.72 9.27 6.92
C GLY A 233 -7.96 10.34 7.70
N LEU A 234 -7.82 11.55 7.15
CA LEU A 234 -7.17 12.67 7.81
C LEU A 234 -7.89 13.00 9.12
N ASP A 235 -7.14 13.11 10.21
CA ASP A 235 -7.71 13.36 11.53
C ASP A 235 -8.25 14.79 11.70
N GLY A 236 -7.95 15.68 10.76
CA GLY A 236 -8.35 17.09 10.81
C GLY A 236 -7.69 17.76 12.00
N ASN A 237 -6.45 18.20 11.81
CA ASN A 237 -5.75 18.99 12.83
C ASN A 237 -6.54 20.28 13.19
N GLN A 238 -6.03 21.12 14.09
CA GLN A 238 -6.79 22.31 14.54
C GLN A 238 -7.15 23.33 13.45
N THR A 239 -6.57 23.21 12.26
CA THR A 239 -6.78 24.11 11.13
C THR A 239 -7.51 23.47 9.94
N GLN A 240 -7.69 22.15 9.94
CA GLN A 240 -8.27 21.39 8.83
C GLN A 240 -9.46 20.57 9.30
N SER A 241 -10.37 20.24 8.39
CA SER A 241 -11.47 19.35 8.75
C SER A 241 -10.98 17.91 8.75
N PRO A 242 -11.58 17.04 9.58
CA PRO A 242 -11.35 15.62 9.45
C PRO A 242 -11.91 15.14 8.11
N GLY A 243 -11.23 14.17 7.50
CA GLY A 243 -11.75 13.47 6.34
C GLY A 243 -13.00 12.67 6.67
N SER A 244 -13.67 12.19 5.62
CA SER A 244 -14.95 11.48 5.66
C SER A 244 -14.97 10.27 6.60
N ASP A 245 -13.81 9.67 6.83
CA ASP A 245 -13.59 8.41 7.53
C ASP A 245 -12.62 8.55 8.73
N ALA A 246 -12.38 9.78 9.17
CA ALA A 246 -11.53 10.06 10.32
C ALA A 246 -12.14 9.56 11.65
N PRO A 247 -11.38 8.88 12.55
CA PRO A 247 -10.09 8.21 12.40
C PRO A 247 -10.26 6.67 12.32
N SER A 248 -11.43 6.19 11.87
CA SER A 248 -11.86 4.80 12.04
C SER A 248 -11.17 3.79 11.12
N ASN A 249 -10.34 4.27 10.19
CA ASN A 249 -9.78 3.53 9.08
C ASN A 249 -8.25 3.70 9.06
N SER A 250 -7.50 2.63 8.81
CA SER A 250 -6.05 2.69 8.59
C SER A 250 -5.74 3.23 7.19
N GLU A 251 -5.87 4.53 6.98
CA GLU A 251 -5.68 5.16 5.66
C GLU A 251 -4.25 5.61 5.41
N THR A 252 -3.32 4.84 5.93
CA THR A 252 -1.97 4.83 5.39
C THR A 252 -2.01 4.20 4.01
N SER A 253 -1.19 4.71 3.10
CA SER A 253 -0.96 4.13 1.78
C SER A 253 -0.73 2.61 1.84
N GLY A 254 -0.79 1.95 0.69
CA GLY A 254 -0.25 0.60 0.56
C GLY A 254 1.22 0.52 0.98
N ILE A 255 1.73 -0.71 1.13
CA ILE A 255 3.15 -0.91 1.45
C ILE A 255 3.99 -0.71 0.19
N GLY A 256 4.84 0.32 0.19
CA GLY A 256 5.86 0.55 -0.80
C GLY A 256 7.15 -0.20 -0.48
N THR A 257 7.96 -0.46 -1.52
CA THR A 257 9.24 -1.14 -1.37
C THR A 257 10.39 -0.34 -1.97
N ILE A 258 11.55 -0.43 -1.35
CA ILE A 258 12.82 0.08 -1.87
C ILE A 258 13.80 -1.08 -1.88
N SER A 259 14.35 -1.36 -3.05
CA SER A 259 15.35 -2.39 -3.29
C SER A 259 16.68 -1.74 -3.66
N ILE A 260 17.76 -2.21 -3.04
CA ILE A 260 19.11 -1.69 -3.23
C ILE A 260 20.00 -2.86 -3.62
N ASP A 261 20.83 -2.68 -4.65
CA ASP A 261 21.96 -3.56 -4.96
C ASP A 261 23.23 -2.75 -4.77
N ALA A 262 23.94 -3.00 -3.67
CA ALA A 262 25.20 -2.37 -3.30
C ALA A 262 26.25 -3.48 -3.08
N PRO A 263 26.93 -3.94 -4.14
CA PRO A 263 27.74 -5.15 -4.09
C PRO A 263 28.98 -5.05 -3.20
N ASP A 264 29.49 -3.83 -3.04
CA ASP A 264 30.62 -3.50 -2.17
C ASP A 264 30.18 -3.25 -0.71
N GLY A 265 28.87 -3.28 -0.46
CA GLY A 265 28.23 -3.08 0.84
C GLY A 265 27.60 -1.70 0.97
N ILE A 266 26.65 -1.56 1.89
CA ILE A 266 25.92 -0.29 2.07
C ILE A 266 26.65 0.58 3.09
N GLY A 267 26.99 1.81 2.69
CA GLY A 267 27.53 2.84 3.56
C GLY A 267 26.44 3.69 4.23
N SER A 268 25.53 4.26 3.42
CA SER A 268 24.40 5.05 3.91
C SER A 268 23.20 5.04 2.96
N ILE A 269 22.00 5.18 3.52
CA ILE A 269 20.75 5.38 2.78
C ILE A 269 20.12 6.66 3.31
N VAL A 270 19.85 7.61 2.42
CA VAL A 270 19.30 8.92 2.76
C VAL A 270 18.05 9.16 1.93
N ILE A 271 16.90 9.39 2.58
CA ILE A 271 15.63 9.73 1.94
C ILE A 271 15.27 11.16 2.33
N ASN A 272 15.03 12.05 1.36
CA ASN A 272 14.77 13.48 1.56
C ASN A 272 15.76 14.15 2.52
N GLY A 273 17.04 13.77 2.43
CA GLY A 273 18.10 14.30 3.30
C GLY A 273 18.15 13.69 4.71
N VAL A 274 17.24 12.77 5.05
CA VAL A 274 17.20 12.05 6.34
C VAL A 274 17.82 10.67 6.19
N ALA A 275 18.82 10.36 7.02
CA ALA A 275 19.43 9.02 7.04
C ALA A 275 18.45 7.97 7.59
N VAL A 276 18.33 6.83 6.92
CA VAL A 276 17.53 5.69 7.37
C VAL A 276 18.31 4.90 8.43
N THR A 277 17.74 4.79 9.62
CA THR A 277 18.39 4.24 10.82
C THR A 277 17.68 3.02 11.40
N GLY A 278 16.38 2.84 11.12
CA GLY A 278 15.63 1.71 11.64
C GLY A 278 14.14 1.73 11.32
N VAL A 279 13.45 0.71 11.82
CA VAL A 279 11.99 0.55 11.72
C VAL A 279 11.27 1.52 12.67
N GLY A 280 10.10 2.01 12.27
CA GLY A 280 9.31 3.03 12.96
C GLY A 280 9.83 4.46 12.77
N GLN A 281 10.89 4.63 11.98
CA GLN A 281 11.39 5.96 11.66
C GLN A 281 10.42 6.66 10.71
N GLN A 282 10.04 7.89 11.06
CA GLN A 282 9.30 8.77 10.18
C GLN A 282 10.25 9.66 9.37
N ILE A 283 10.02 9.74 8.07
CA ILE A 283 10.77 10.57 7.14
C ILE A 283 9.79 11.57 6.52
N PRO A 284 9.94 12.87 6.80
CA PRO A 284 9.00 13.88 6.35
C PRO A 284 9.02 14.02 4.82
N GLY A 285 7.83 14.06 4.24
CA GLY A 285 7.54 14.51 2.89
C GLY A 285 7.06 15.95 2.88
N GLN A 286 6.41 16.36 1.79
CA GLN A 286 5.80 17.68 1.67
C GLN A 286 4.47 17.75 2.44
N PHE A 287 3.61 16.74 2.30
CA PHE A 287 2.22 16.74 2.81
C PHE A 287 1.99 15.71 3.93
N GLY A 288 3.04 14.97 4.27
CA GLY A 288 2.95 13.83 5.17
C GLY A 288 4.31 13.26 5.52
N TYR A 289 4.35 11.98 5.86
CA TYR A 289 5.59 11.28 6.14
C TYR A 289 5.55 9.82 5.71
N LEU A 290 6.73 9.29 5.36
CA LEU A 290 6.94 7.85 5.25
C LEU A 290 7.25 7.29 6.63
N GLU A 291 6.66 6.17 7.00
CA GLU A 291 7.11 5.38 8.14
C GLU A 291 7.79 4.10 7.65
N ILE A 292 9.01 3.86 8.15
CA ILE A 292 9.79 2.67 7.81
C ILE A 292 9.18 1.46 8.52
N VAL A 293 8.47 0.61 7.78
CA VAL A 293 7.80 -0.60 8.30
C VAL A 293 8.77 -1.76 8.46
N SER A 294 9.74 -1.88 7.55
CA SER A 294 10.81 -2.88 7.65
C SER A 294 12.11 -2.36 7.08
N TYR A 295 13.23 -2.80 7.65
CA TYR A 295 14.56 -2.45 7.18
C TYR A 295 15.53 -3.62 7.37
N ASN A 296 16.14 -4.07 6.27
CA ASN A 296 17.23 -5.04 6.29
C ASN A 296 18.58 -4.33 6.08
N PRO A 297 19.43 -4.19 7.11
CA PRO A 297 20.69 -3.45 7.01
C PRO A 297 21.75 -4.15 6.13
N SER A 298 21.61 -5.45 5.87
CA SER A 298 22.56 -6.19 5.02
C SER A 298 22.27 -6.03 3.54
N THR A 299 20.99 -5.88 3.16
CA THR A 299 20.56 -5.75 1.76
C THR A 299 20.04 -4.35 1.42
N GLY A 300 19.80 -3.49 2.41
CA GLY A 300 19.18 -2.18 2.23
C GLY A 300 17.70 -2.24 1.89
N ALA A 301 17.10 -3.42 1.87
CA ALA A 301 15.68 -3.57 1.53
C ALA A 301 14.82 -2.87 2.59
N ILE A 302 13.94 -1.98 2.13
CA ILE A 302 13.04 -1.20 2.98
C ILE A 302 11.61 -1.47 2.51
N GLN A 303 10.71 -1.65 3.47
CA GLN A 303 9.27 -1.49 3.25
C GLN A 303 8.81 -0.29 4.04
N TYR A 304 7.91 0.49 3.45
CA TYR A 304 7.37 1.70 4.06
C TYR A 304 5.87 1.81 3.78
N ASN A 305 5.16 2.54 4.63
CA ASN A 305 3.86 3.10 4.33
C ASN A 305 3.98 4.63 4.40
N TYR A 306 2.98 5.33 3.88
CA TYR A 306 2.90 6.79 3.92
C TYR A 306 1.62 7.21 4.62
N THR A 307 1.72 8.28 5.41
CA THR A 307 0.58 8.94 6.06
C THR A 307 0.53 10.37 5.57
N VAL A 308 -0.57 10.76 4.92
CA VAL A 308 -0.90 12.16 4.67
C VAL A 308 -1.35 12.79 5.98
N THR A 309 -0.97 14.04 6.26
CA THR A 309 -1.26 14.71 7.54
C THR A 309 -1.95 16.06 7.40
N GLU A 310 -2.02 16.56 6.18
CA GLU A 310 -2.70 17.80 5.82
C GLU A 310 -3.45 17.55 4.52
N SER A 311 -4.65 18.12 4.40
CA SER A 311 -5.38 18.16 3.14
C SER A 311 -4.59 18.93 2.10
N VAL A 312 -4.72 18.51 0.84
CA VAL A 312 -3.98 19.03 -0.30
C VAL A 312 -4.99 19.59 -1.29
N THR A 313 -4.66 20.72 -1.92
CA THR A 313 -5.54 21.27 -2.96
C THR A 313 -5.38 20.49 -4.25
N HIS A 314 -6.46 19.92 -4.76
CA HIS A 314 -6.45 19.20 -6.02
C HIS A 314 -6.69 20.13 -7.21
N PRO A 315 -6.02 19.88 -8.35
CA PRO A 315 -6.04 20.80 -9.49
C PRO A 315 -7.32 20.70 -10.34
N GLU A 316 -7.95 19.53 -10.36
CA GLU A 316 -9.27 19.32 -10.94
C GLU A 316 -10.26 19.05 -9.80
N HIS A 317 -11.56 19.20 -10.06
CA HIS A 317 -12.59 19.01 -9.04
C HIS A 317 -13.45 17.83 -9.49
N THR A 318 -12.89 16.62 -9.38
CA THR A 318 -13.52 15.40 -9.86
C THR A 318 -14.02 14.53 -8.72
N ASN A 319 -15.27 14.05 -8.85
CA ASN A 319 -15.87 13.22 -7.82
C ASN A 319 -15.25 11.80 -7.82
N GLY A 320 -14.49 11.48 -6.76
CA GLY A 320 -13.87 10.18 -6.51
C GLY A 320 -12.47 10.03 -7.13
N PHE A 321 -11.89 8.81 -7.08
CA PHE A 321 -10.54 8.58 -7.63
C PHE A 321 -10.49 8.88 -9.15
N ASP A 322 -9.77 9.94 -9.52
CA ASP A 322 -9.36 10.21 -10.89
C ASP A 322 -7.83 10.18 -10.99
N PRO A 323 -7.23 9.31 -11.82
CA PRO A 323 -5.78 9.28 -12.01
C PRO A 323 -5.18 10.58 -12.59
N ASN A 324 -6.02 11.49 -13.12
CA ASN A 324 -5.61 12.82 -13.56
C ASN A 324 -5.70 13.87 -12.44
N ASP A 325 -6.30 13.51 -11.30
CA ASP A 325 -6.59 14.37 -10.16
C ASP A 325 -6.00 13.76 -8.88
N THR A 326 -4.70 13.46 -8.94
CA THR A 326 -3.94 13.03 -7.76
C THR A 326 -2.77 13.97 -7.56
N VAL A 327 -2.46 14.28 -6.31
CA VAL A 327 -1.32 15.12 -5.97
C VAL A 327 -0.16 14.25 -5.46
N PRO A 328 0.99 14.20 -6.16
CA PRO A 328 2.11 13.36 -5.73
C PRO A 328 2.97 14.04 -4.65
N ASP A 329 3.23 13.35 -3.54
CA ASP A 329 4.32 13.68 -2.62
C ASP A 329 5.60 12.98 -3.07
N ASN A 330 6.65 13.75 -3.35
CA ASN A 330 7.87 13.26 -4.00
C ASN A 330 9.00 13.03 -3.00
N PHE A 331 9.64 11.87 -3.11
CA PHE A 331 10.75 11.47 -2.27
C PHE A 331 12.01 11.22 -3.11
N SER A 332 13.10 11.85 -2.71
CA SER A 332 14.44 11.59 -3.25
C SER A 332 15.16 10.60 -2.35
N ILE A 333 15.73 9.55 -2.93
CA ILE A 333 16.61 8.61 -2.22
C ILE A 333 18.00 8.65 -2.82
N THR A 334 19.01 8.69 -1.96
CA THR A 334 20.41 8.53 -2.29
C THR A 334 20.99 7.41 -1.46
N VAL A 335 21.63 6.45 -2.11
CA VAL A 335 22.38 5.37 -1.48
C VAL A 335 23.85 5.60 -1.77
N THR A 336 24.69 5.45 -0.76
CA THR A 336 26.15 5.48 -0.89
C THR A 336 26.69 4.16 -0.34
N ASP A 337 27.57 3.48 -1.05
CA ASP A 337 28.28 2.30 -0.56
C ASP A 337 29.47 2.67 0.34
N VAL A 338 30.29 1.69 0.67
CA VAL A 338 31.41 1.82 1.62
C VAL A 338 32.66 2.48 1.02
N ASP A 339 32.80 2.45 -0.30
CA ASP A 339 33.89 3.04 -1.07
C ASP A 339 33.54 4.40 -1.69
N GLY A 340 32.27 4.81 -1.60
CA GLY A 340 31.81 6.18 -1.82
C GLY A 340 31.07 6.38 -3.14
N ASP A 341 30.82 5.30 -3.88
CA ASP A 341 29.95 5.26 -5.03
C ASP A 341 28.50 5.50 -4.60
N SER A 342 27.72 6.14 -5.47
CA SER A 342 26.36 6.56 -5.13
C SER A 342 25.38 6.41 -6.27
N ALA A 343 24.14 6.06 -5.90
CA ALA A 343 23.00 6.02 -6.80
C ALA A 343 21.82 6.73 -6.16
N SER A 344 21.06 7.42 -7.00
CA SER A 344 19.88 8.15 -6.57
C SER A 344 18.70 7.89 -7.49
N THR A 345 17.50 7.87 -6.92
CA THR A 345 16.25 7.88 -7.68
C THR A 345 15.19 8.70 -6.96
N THR A 346 14.08 8.96 -7.63
CA THR A 346 12.90 9.59 -7.05
C THR A 346 11.70 8.66 -7.19
N PHE A 347 10.84 8.64 -6.18
CA PHE A 347 9.55 7.97 -6.21
C PHE A 347 8.50 8.90 -5.62
N ALA A 348 7.23 8.57 -5.85
CA ALA A 348 6.12 9.37 -5.36
C ALA A 348 5.05 8.50 -4.73
N VAL A 349 4.31 9.10 -3.80
CA VAL A 349 3.04 8.58 -3.29
C VAL A 349 1.95 9.52 -3.79
N ALA A 350 0.98 8.98 -4.51
CA ALA A 350 -0.20 9.74 -4.91
C ALA A 350 -1.07 9.99 -3.68
N ILE A 351 -1.60 11.20 -3.56
CA ILE A 351 -2.61 11.59 -2.59
C ILE A 351 -3.93 11.72 -3.35
N VAL A 352 -4.93 10.99 -2.88
CA VAL A 352 -6.29 10.94 -3.43
C VAL A 352 -7.17 11.84 -2.60
N ASP A 353 -7.99 12.62 -3.32
CA ASP A 353 -8.90 13.57 -2.72
C ASP A 353 -10.04 12.93 -1.90
N ASP A 354 -10.54 13.67 -0.93
CA ASP A 354 -11.72 13.36 -0.12
C ASP A 354 -12.86 14.36 -0.35
N VAL A 355 -13.73 14.01 -1.30
CA VAL A 355 -14.86 14.84 -1.69
C VAL A 355 -16.01 14.86 -0.66
N PRO A 356 -16.78 15.97 -0.56
CA PRO A 356 -17.94 16.07 0.29
C PRO A 356 -19.09 15.18 -0.19
N THR A 357 -19.86 14.69 0.77
CA THR A 357 -21.07 13.90 0.51
C THR A 357 -22.27 14.54 1.20
N ALA A 358 -23.17 15.13 0.40
CA ALA A 358 -24.45 15.65 0.86
C ALA A 358 -25.52 14.54 0.81
N VAL A 359 -26.33 14.43 1.86
CA VAL A 359 -27.41 13.46 2.04
C VAL A 359 -28.74 14.19 2.04
N ALA A 360 -29.76 13.65 1.36
CA ALA A 360 -31.07 14.29 1.33
C ALA A 360 -31.72 14.35 2.73
N ASP A 361 -32.28 15.50 3.06
CA ASP A 361 -32.97 15.77 4.32
C ASP A 361 -34.48 15.85 4.13
N THR A 362 -35.20 15.55 5.22
CA THR A 362 -36.65 15.71 5.28
C THR A 362 -37.03 16.33 6.61
N ASP A 363 -38.00 17.24 6.59
CA ASP A 363 -38.58 17.85 7.79
C ASP A 363 -40.08 18.14 7.55
N SER A 364 -40.81 18.63 8.56
CA SER A 364 -42.24 18.84 8.45
C SER A 364 -42.77 19.98 9.32
N VAL A 365 -43.85 20.59 8.84
CA VAL A 365 -44.66 21.55 9.61
C VAL A 365 -46.11 21.11 9.57
N THR A 366 -46.91 21.66 10.47
CA THR A 366 -48.36 21.45 10.47
C THR A 366 -49.04 22.80 10.38
N GLU A 367 -49.96 22.95 9.43
CA GLU A 367 -50.72 24.19 9.33
C GLU A 367 -51.53 24.46 10.61
N ASP A 368 -51.79 25.73 10.88
CA ASP A 368 -52.51 26.24 12.06
C ASP A 368 -51.88 25.86 13.41
N GLY A 369 -50.68 25.30 13.38
CA GLY A 369 -49.86 24.94 14.53
C GLY A 369 -48.56 25.75 14.59
N VAL A 370 -47.46 25.05 14.85
CA VAL A 370 -46.10 25.62 14.76
C VAL A 370 -45.71 25.63 13.29
N THR A 371 -45.47 26.82 12.75
CA THR A 371 -45.26 27.08 11.31
C THR A 371 -43.80 27.18 10.92
N VAL A 372 -42.89 26.75 11.79
CA VAL A 372 -41.44 26.78 11.58
C VAL A 372 -40.89 25.38 11.74
N ALA A 373 -40.00 25.01 10.83
CA ALA A 373 -39.18 23.80 10.82
C ALA A 373 -37.72 24.26 10.83
N ASP A 374 -36.86 23.67 11.67
CA ASP A 374 -35.45 24.04 11.77
C ASP A 374 -34.55 22.85 12.08
N GLY A 375 -33.32 22.89 11.57
CA GLY A 375 -32.36 21.80 11.70
C GLY A 375 -31.00 22.17 11.13
N ASN A 376 -30.16 21.17 10.84
CA ASN A 376 -28.86 21.41 10.24
C ASN A 376 -28.45 20.27 9.30
N VAL A 377 -28.29 20.58 8.01
CA VAL A 377 -27.97 19.58 6.96
C VAL A 377 -26.59 18.94 7.17
N ILE A 378 -25.62 19.69 7.71
CA ILE A 378 -24.25 19.20 7.91
C ILE A 378 -24.11 18.31 9.14
N THR A 379 -24.74 18.68 10.24
CA THR A 379 -24.50 18.03 11.54
C THR A 379 -25.64 17.11 11.97
N ALA A 380 -26.80 17.18 11.29
CA ALA A 380 -28.09 16.68 11.77
C ALA A 380 -28.39 17.09 13.22
N SER A 381 -27.83 18.23 13.66
CA SER A 381 -28.16 18.78 14.96
C SER A 381 -29.56 19.38 14.89
N GLY A 382 -30.41 18.94 15.82
CA GLY A 382 -31.78 19.40 15.90
C GLY A 382 -31.96 20.88 16.15
N GLY A 383 -33.09 21.38 15.68
CA GLY A 383 -33.58 22.72 15.93
C GLY A 383 -34.47 22.81 17.17
N ALA A 384 -35.22 23.91 17.29
CA ALA A 384 -36.14 24.17 18.39
C ALA A 384 -37.62 23.89 18.03
N ASP A 385 -37.88 23.41 16.82
CA ASP A 385 -39.22 23.16 16.32
C ASP A 385 -39.93 21.99 17.03
N ALA A 386 -41.14 21.69 16.56
CA ALA A 386 -42.04 20.77 17.23
C ALA A 386 -41.76 19.30 16.95
N ASN A 387 -40.97 18.98 15.93
CA ASN A 387 -40.71 17.62 15.51
C ASN A 387 -39.26 17.21 15.80
N VAL A 388 -38.85 16.03 15.37
CA VAL A 388 -37.53 15.46 15.71
C VAL A 388 -36.76 15.06 14.44
N THR A 389 -37.25 15.50 13.29
CA THR A 389 -36.75 15.11 11.97
C THR A 389 -35.87 16.23 11.47
N ASP A 390 -34.62 16.22 11.91
CA ASP A 390 -33.74 17.38 11.74
C ASP A 390 -32.70 17.18 10.62
N GLY A 391 -32.90 16.14 9.81
CA GLY A 391 -32.01 15.75 8.71
C GLY A 391 -31.10 14.55 9.00
N VAL A 392 -30.18 14.31 8.08
CA VAL A 392 -29.10 13.32 8.15
C VAL A 392 -27.78 14.06 7.95
N ALA A 393 -26.78 13.79 8.79
CA ALA A 393 -25.54 14.55 8.76
C ALA A 393 -24.78 14.32 7.45
N ASP A 394 -24.46 15.41 6.77
CA ASP A 394 -23.54 15.41 5.63
C ASP A 394 -22.09 15.18 6.04
N VAL A 395 -21.28 14.77 5.06
CA VAL A 395 -19.84 14.60 5.22
C VAL A 395 -19.12 15.73 4.49
N LYS A 396 -18.24 16.42 5.21
CA LYS A 396 -17.57 17.64 4.73
C LYS A 396 -16.29 17.41 3.94
N GLY A 397 -15.70 16.22 4.02
CA GLY A 397 -14.35 15.97 3.51
C GLY A 397 -13.26 16.68 4.31
N ALA A 398 -12.00 16.35 4.01
CA ALA A 398 -10.82 16.89 4.67
C ALA A 398 -10.67 18.42 4.49
N ASP A 399 -11.13 18.95 3.35
CA ASP A 399 -11.07 20.37 3.02
C ASP A 399 -12.22 21.20 3.59
N GLY A 400 -13.16 20.56 4.26
CA GLY A 400 -14.12 21.24 5.12
C GLY A 400 -15.24 21.95 4.37
N ALA A 401 -16.10 21.18 3.72
CA ALA A 401 -17.23 21.72 2.99
C ALA A 401 -18.21 22.57 3.80
N THR A 402 -18.76 23.57 3.13
CA THR A 402 -19.80 24.48 3.61
C THR A 402 -20.91 24.62 2.57
N VAL A 403 -22.09 25.07 2.98
CA VAL A 403 -23.17 25.35 2.02
C VAL A 403 -22.81 26.59 1.20
N THR A 404 -22.78 26.45 -0.13
CA THR A 404 -22.44 27.52 -1.08
C THR A 404 -23.59 27.91 -2.01
N GLY A 405 -24.66 27.11 -2.01
CA GLY A 405 -25.82 27.32 -2.87
C GLY A 405 -27.11 26.82 -2.26
N VAL A 406 -28.18 27.60 -2.43
CA VAL A 406 -29.56 27.22 -2.10
C VAL A 406 -30.49 27.67 -3.22
N GLU A 407 -31.38 26.80 -3.68
CA GLU A 407 -32.35 27.10 -4.74
C GLU A 407 -33.68 26.35 -4.51
N ALA A 408 -34.79 26.92 -4.96
CA ALA A 408 -36.10 26.28 -4.83
C ALA A 408 -36.29 25.15 -5.86
N GLY A 409 -36.98 24.09 -5.45
CA GLY A 409 -37.25 22.90 -6.26
C GLY A 409 -36.06 21.95 -6.31
N THR A 410 -36.06 21.08 -7.31
CA THR A 410 -34.97 20.14 -7.60
C THR A 410 -34.17 20.65 -8.80
N VAL A 411 -32.97 21.16 -8.55
CA VAL A 411 -32.04 21.61 -9.59
C VAL A 411 -30.76 20.78 -9.59
N THR A 412 -29.98 20.85 -10.67
CA THR A 412 -28.73 20.07 -10.81
C THR A 412 -27.62 20.57 -9.89
N SER A 413 -27.61 21.88 -9.63
CA SER A 413 -26.68 22.56 -8.72
C SER A 413 -27.32 23.87 -8.27
N ALA A 414 -27.06 24.26 -7.03
CA ALA A 414 -27.44 25.55 -6.50
C ALA A 414 -26.19 26.42 -6.34
N SER A 415 -26.34 27.74 -6.44
CA SER A 415 -25.25 28.68 -6.17
C SER A 415 -25.82 29.99 -5.63
N GLY A 416 -25.21 30.55 -4.59
CA GLY A 416 -25.72 31.75 -3.93
C GLY A 416 -26.90 31.48 -2.98
N HIS A 417 -27.59 32.55 -2.56
CA HIS A 417 -28.69 32.53 -1.58
C HIS A 417 -28.38 31.93 -0.19
N VAL A 418 -27.12 31.59 0.10
CA VAL A 418 -26.67 31.19 1.44
C VAL A 418 -27.00 32.29 2.46
N GLY A 419 -27.61 31.90 3.58
CA GLY A 419 -28.09 32.79 4.64
C GLY A 419 -29.21 33.75 4.20
N SER A 420 -29.82 33.52 3.04
CA SER A 420 -30.93 34.32 2.51
C SER A 420 -32.18 33.47 2.33
N ALA A 421 -33.35 34.08 2.52
CA ALA A 421 -34.62 33.40 2.33
C ALA A 421 -34.87 33.08 0.85
N VAL A 422 -35.04 31.79 0.54
CA VAL A 422 -35.43 31.24 -0.75
C VAL A 422 -36.90 30.86 -0.68
N ALA A 423 -37.72 31.47 -1.55
CA ALA A 423 -39.16 31.22 -1.57
C ALA A 423 -39.49 29.91 -2.27
N GLY A 424 -40.18 29.00 -1.56
CA GLY A 424 -40.83 27.81 -2.12
C GLY A 424 -42.26 28.10 -2.59
N SER A 425 -43.05 27.04 -2.78
CA SER A 425 -44.46 27.16 -3.17
C SER A 425 -45.37 27.48 -1.99
N TYR A 426 -45.04 27.00 -0.79
CA TYR A 426 -45.88 27.11 0.40
C TYR A 426 -45.21 27.88 1.55
N GLY A 427 -43.90 28.10 1.49
CA GLY A 427 -43.16 28.86 2.49
C GLY A 427 -41.82 29.36 1.96
N SER A 428 -40.88 29.64 2.85
CA SER A 428 -39.51 30.01 2.49
C SER A 428 -38.50 29.35 3.41
N ILE A 429 -37.39 28.88 2.86
CA ILE A 429 -36.25 28.33 3.61
C ILE A 429 -35.09 29.32 3.62
N THR A 430 -34.34 29.37 4.71
CA THR A 430 -32.99 29.93 4.76
C THR A 430 -32.04 28.81 5.16
N ILE A 431 -30.92 28.65 4.46
CA ILE A 431 -29.84 27.73 4.86
C ILE A 431 -28.54 28.52 4.96
N ASP A 432 -27.92 28.50 6.13
CA ASP A 432 -26.66 29.18 6.44
C ASP A 432 -25.45 28.35 5.97
N ALA A 433 -24.27 28.97 5.90
CA ALA A 433 -23.05 28.32 5.41
C ALA A 433 -22.63 27.13 6.29
N ASP A 434 -22.96 27.15 7.58
CA ASP A 434 -22.71 26.07 8.55
C ASP A 434 -23.79 24.97 8.52
N GLY A 435 -24.70 25.03 7.55
CA GLY A 435 -25.74 24.04 7.32
C GLY A 435 -27.02 24.25 8.14
N HIS A 436 -27.06 25.23 9.05
CA HIS A 436 -28.29 25.50 9.80
C HIS A 436 -29.38 25.98 8.85
N TYR A 437 -30.57 25.36 8.92
CA TYR A 437 -31.71 25.77 8.12
C TYR A 437 -32.91 26.15 8.97
N SER A 438 -33.73 27.06 8.44
CA SER A 438 -35.04 27.38 8.98
C SER A 438 -36.03 27.60 7.85
N TYR A 439 -37.10 26.81 7.85
CA TYR A 439 -38.25 26.95 6.98
C TYR A 439 -39.39 27.65 7.72
N THR A 440 -40.04 28.62 7.08
CA THR A 440 -41.26 29.27 7.58
C THR A 440 -42.41 29.07 6.60
N LEU A 441 -43.49 28.43 7.06
CA LEU A 441 -44.70 28.21 6.31
C LEU A 441 -45.51 29.51 6.12
N ASN A 442 -46.00 29.77 4.90
CA ASN A 442 -47.04 30.75 4.67
C ASN A 442 -48.42 30.14 4.94
N ASN A 443 -48.78 30.08 6.23
CA ASN A 443 -50.02 29.46 6.67
C ASN A 443 -51.28 30.09 6.06
N GLY A 444 -51.23 31.38 5.68
CA GLY A 444 -52.36 32.07 5.05
C GLY A 444 -52.57 31.73 3.58
N ALA A 445 -51.74 30.88 2.97
CA ALA A 445 -51.90 30.49 1.57
C ALA A 445 -53.16 29.64 1.38
N ALA A 446 -53.98 29.99 0.39
CA ALA A 446 -55.25 29.30 0.15
C ALA A 446 -55.10 27.79 -0.14
N ALA A 447 -53.95 27.36 -0.67
CA ALA A 447 -53.67 25.93 -0.88
C ALA A 447 -53.34 25.20 0.42
N VAL A 448 -52.68 25.89 1.37
CA VAL A 448 -52.37 25.35 2.70
C VAL A 448 -53.68 25.20 3.46
N GLN A 449 -54.45 26.27 3.62
CA GLN A 449 -55.78 26.28 4.29
C GLN A 449 -56.86 25.43 3.61
N ALA A 450 -56.56 24.83 2.46
CA ALA A 450 -57.48 23.87 1.81
C ALA A 450 -57.18 22.42 2.22
N LEU A 451 -56.08 22.19 2.95
CA LEU A 451 -55.73 20.88 3.45
C LEU A 451 -56.70 20.46 4.54
N THR A 452 -56.91 19.16 4.60
CA THR A 452 -57.70 18.51 5.64
C THR A 452 -56.83 17.48 6.33
N THR A 453 -57.27 16.98 7.49
CA THR A 453 -56.52 15.96 8.22
C THR A 453 -56.17 14.76 7.33
N GLY A 454 -54.88 14.47 7.19
CA GLY A 454 -54.34 13.37 6.38
C GLY A 454 -53.95 13.76 4.94
N GLN A 455 -54.19 15.01 4.53
CA GLN A 455 -53.60 15.59 3.33
C GLN A 455 -52.29 16.30 3.66
N HIS A 456 -51.41 16.43 2.67
CA HIS A 456 -50.18 17.18 2.79
C HIS A 456 -49.80 17.84 1.46
N LEU A 457 -48.93 18.84 1.57
CA LEU A 457 -48.20 19.46 0.48
C LEU A 457 -46.71 19.35 0.77
N THR A 458 -45.89 19.60 -0.25
CA THR A 458 -44.43 19.49 -0.12
C THR A 458 -43.76 20.69 -0.77
N ASP A 459 -42.80 21.28 -0.06
CA ASP A 459 -41.79 22.16 -0.62
C ASP A 459 -40.45 21.41 -0.68
N THR A 460 -39.71 21.57 -1.78
CA THR A 460 -38.37 20.99 -1.95
C THR A 460 -37.39 22.11 -2.24
N PHE A 461 -36.20 22.05 -1.65
CA PHE A 461 -35.13 22.99 -1.87
C PHE A 461 -33.83 22.24 -2.12
N THR A 462 -33.10 22.61 -3.16
CA THR A 462 -31.76 22.07 -3.42
C THR A 462 -30.71 22.89 -2.69
N TYR A 463 -29.75 22.23 -2.07
CA TYR A 463 -28.54 22.86 -1.54
C TYR A 463 -27.28 22.20 -2.11
N THR A 464 -26.20 22.97 -2.16
CA THR A 464 -24.88 22.52 -2.63
C THR A 464 -23.84 22.78 -1.55
N LEU A 465 -23.11 21.73 -1.18
CA LEU A 465 -21.86 21.81 -0.42
C LEU A 465 -20.70 22.05 -1.37
N THR A 466 -19.73 22.85 -0.93
CA THR A 466 -18.42 23.01 -1.57
C THR A 466 -17.33 23.07 -0.51
N ASP A 467 -16.26 22.31 -0.71
CA ASP A 467 -15.06 22.29 0.12
C ASP A 467 -14.01 23.33 -0.29
N GLY A 468 -12.81 23.19 0.26
CA GLY A 468 -11.74 24.18 0.20
C GLY A 468 -11.03 24.28 -1.14
N ASP A 469 -10.99 23.21 -1.92
CA ASP A 469 -10.39 23.16 -3.25
C ASP A 469 -11.45 23.23 -4.37
N GLY A 470 -12.70 22.89 -4.08
CA GLY A 470 -13.86 23.30 -4.87
C GLY A 470 -14.70 22.17 -5.41
N ASP A 471 -14.55 20.97 -4.87
CA ASP A 471 -15.42 19.83 -5.08
C ASP A 471 -16.81 20.08 -4.50
N THR A 472 -17.81 19.51 -5.17
CA THR A 472 -19.22 19.84 -4.89
C THR A 472 -20.08 18.61 -4.68
N SER A 473 -21.01 18.74 -3.73
CA SER A 473 -22.03 17.73 -3.44
C SER A 473 -23.39 18.40 -3.34
N THR A 474 -24.38 17.94 -4.11
CA THR A 474 -25.70 18.61 -4.22
C THR A 474 -26.82 17.63 -3.90
N THR A 475 -27.75 18.05 -3.05
CA THR A 475 -28.94 17.27 -2.69
C THR A 475 -30.08 18.20 -2.25
N THR A 476 -31.13 17.67 -1.61
CA THR A 476 -32.35 18.43 -1.27
C THR A 476 -32.74 18.33 0.19
N VAL A 477 -33.37 19.40 0.69
CA VAL A 477 -34.23 19.42 1.87
C VAL A 477 -35.69 19.38 1.42
N GLU A 478 -36.46 18.40 1.89
CA GLU A 478 -37.90 18.27 1.62
C GLU A 478 -38.72 18.62 2.87
N ILE A 479 -39.61 19.61 2.77
CA ILE A 479 -40.51 20.01 3.84
C ILE A 479 -41.92 19.53 3.56
N THR A 480 -42.45 18.68 4.43
CA THR A 480 -43.84 18.22 4.38
C THR A 480 -44.75 19.15 5.19
N ILE A 481 -45.77 19.72 4.53
CA ILE A 481 -46.80 20.55 5.15
C ILE A 481 -48.03 19.67 5.43
N ASN A 482 -48.26 19.35 6.70
CA ASN A 482 -49.37 18.52 7.12
C ASN A 482 -50.64 19.35 7.33
N GLY A 483 -51.77 18.86 6.78
CA GLY A 483 -53.08 19.46 6.93
C GLY A 483 -53.72 19.20 8.28
N THR A 484 -54.46 20.18 8.79
CA THR A 484 -55.36 20.00 9.94
C THR A 484 -56.81 20.23 9.51
N ASN A 485 -57.76 20.06 10.43
CA ASN A 485 -59.12 20.49 10.15
C ASN A 485 -59.32 21.86 10.76
N ASP A 486 -59.64 22.83 9.91
CA ASP A 486 -60.01 24.17 10.34
C ASP A 486 -61.23 24.16 11.26
N VAL A 487 -61.23 25.06 12.23
CA VAL A 487 -62.42 25.34 13.04
C VAL A 487 -63.39 26.14 12.17
N PRO A 488 -64.65 25.70 11.99
CA PRO A 488 -65.62 26.44 11.18
C PRO A 488 -65.86 27.83 11.78
N GLN A 489 -65.74 28.86 10.96
CA GLN A 489 -65.94 30.24 11.37
C GLN A 489 -67.29 30.76 10.84
N VAL A 490 -68.22 31.04 11.75
CA VAL A 490 -69.47 31.72 11.37
C VAL A 490 -69.33 33.22 11.62
N VAL A 491 -69.42 34.01 10.56
CA VAL A 491 -69.51 35.48 10.62
C VAL A 491 -70.94 35.90 10.34
N VAL A 492 -71.57 36.57 11.31
CA VAL A 492 -72.94 37.09 11.15
C VAL A 492 -72.87 38.58 10.87
N ASP A 493 -73.38 39.00 9.71
CA ASP A 493 -73.68 40.40 9.45
C ASP A 493 -75.05 40.70 10.06
N GLN A 494 -75.03 41.44 11.17
CA GLN A 494 -76.24 41.78 11.92
C GLN A 494 -77.08 42.89 11.26
N GLY A 495 -76.87 43.20 9.97
CA GLY A 495 -77.73 44.10 9.19
C GLY A 495 -77.75 45.57 9.63
N ASN A 496 -77.13 45.90 10.77
CA ASN A 496 -77.12 47.20 11.40
C ASN A 496 -75.68 47.76 11.49
N PRO A 497 -75.37 48.89 10.84
CA PRO A 497 -74.03 49.47 10.79
C PRO A 497 -73.48 49.94 12.15
N ALA A 498 -74.28 49.89 13.23
CA ALA A 498 -73.88 50.26 14.59
C ALA A 498 -73.40 49.09 15.48
N GLY A 499 -73.35 47.85 14.96
CA GLY A 499 -72.89 46.68 15.72
C GLY A 499 -73.84 46.19 16.82
N ALA A 500 -75.08 46.71 16.84
CA ALA A 500 -76.15 46.20 17.69
C ALA A 500 -76.88 45.03 17.02
N HIS A 501 -77.49 44.14 17.81
CA HIS A 501 -78.41 43.13 17.29
C HIS A 501 -79.51 43.75 16.44
N ASP A 502 -79.98 43.01 15.43
CA ASP A 502 -81.15 43.39 14.66
C ASP A 502 -82.37 43.61 15.56
N GLN A 503 -83.13 44.66 15.27
CA GLN A 503 -84.31 45.05 16.04
C GLN A 503 -85.55 45.02 15.15
N VAL A 504 -86.62 44.41 15.67
CA VAL A 504 -87.96 44.48 15.09
C VAL A 504 -88.90 45.16 16.07
N TYR A 505 -89.88 45.89 15.55
CA TYR A 505 -90.83 46.67 16.32
C TYR A 505 -92.25 46.13 16.15
N GLU A 506 -92.89 45.79 17.27
CA GLU A 506 -94.30 45.34 17.26
C GLU A 506 -95.28 46.43 16.81
N ALA A 507 -94.86 47.71 16.83
CA ALA A 507 -95.64 48.82 16.30
C ALA A 507 -96.02 48.64 14.82
N GLY A 508 -95.21 47.91 14.04
CA GLY A 508 -95.45 47.62 12.63
C GLY A 508 -96.48 46.51 12.36
N LEU A 509 -96.92 45.78 13.39
CA LEU A 509 -97.96 44.75 13.25
C LEU A 509 -99.31 45.36 12.83
N ALA A 510 -100.21 44.57 12.25
CA ALA A 510 -101.49 45.06 11.72
C ALA A 510 -102.38 45.81 12.72
N ALA A 511 -102.21 45.54 14.03
CA ALA A 511 -102.91 46.24 15.13
C ALA A 511 -102.03 47.27 15.87
N GLY A 512 -100.79 47.46 15.43
CA GLY A 512 -99.82 48.34 16.06
C GLY A 512 -100.01 49.81 15.69
N SER A 513 -99.31 50.67 16.44
CA SER A 513 -99.37 52.14 16.27
C SER A 513 -98.75 52.64 14.96
N ALA A 514 -98.03 51.79 14.23
CA ALA A 514 -97.38 52.08 12.94
C ALA A 514 -97.64 50.94 11.93
N ALA A 515 -98.86 50.40 11.91
CA ALA A 515 -99.22 49.22 11.14
C ALA A 515 -98.77 49.28 9.66
N GLY A 516 -98.01 48.27 9.23
CA GLY A 516 -97.56 48.12 7.85
C GLY A 516 -96.29 48.88 7.47
N ASP A 517 -95.60 49.49 8.43
CA ASP A 517 -94.34 50.24 8.20
C ASP A 517 -93.12 49.35 7.87
N GLY A 518 -93.28 48.02 7.90
CA GLY A 518 -92.22 47.06 7.60
C GLY A 518 -91.25 46.79 8.75
N SER A 519 -91.45 47.42 9.92
CA SER A 519 -90.55 47.29 11.08
C SER A 519 -90.61 45.93 11.80
N THR A 520 -91.46 45.01 11.33
CA THR A 520 -91.64 43.65 11.90
C THR A 520 -90.67 42.61 11.34
N VAL A 521 -89.85 42.99 10.37
CA VAL A 521 -88.87 42.11 9.71
C VAL A 521 -87.50 42.76 9.79
N ALA A 522 -86.52 41.96 10.20
CA ALA A 522 -85.11 42.28 10.03
C ALA A 522 -84.48 41.25 9.08
N THR A 523 -83.50 41.68 8.30
CA THR A 523 -82.81 40.83 7.33
C THR A 523 -81.31 41.00 7.53
N GLY A 524 -80.60 39.89 7.65
CA GLY A 524 -79.15 39.86 7.72
C GLY A 524 -78.60 38.71 6.87
N THR A 525 -77.28 38.66 6.74
CA THR A 525 -76.58 37.55 6.11
C THR A 525 -75.63 36.92 7.12
N PHE A 526 -75.28 35.66 6.90
CA PHE A 526 -74.17 35.03 7.59
C PHE A 526 -73.31 34.30 6.57
N THR A 527 -72.03 34.22 6.86
CA THR A 527 -71.04 33.44 6.10
C THR A 527 -70.52 32.36 7.05
N VAL A 528 -70.39 31.13 6.54
CA VAL A 528 -69.83 29.96 7.24
C VAL A 528 -68.60 29.50 6.49
#